data_AF-A0A5S6R681-F1
#
_entry.id   AF-A0A5S6R681-F1
#
_cell.length_a   1.000
_cell.length_b   1.000
_cell.length_c   1.000
_cell.angle_alpha   90.00
_cell.angle_beta   90.00
_cell.angle_gamma   90.00
#
_symmetry.space_group_name_H-M   'P 1'
#
loop_
_entity.id
_entity.type
_entity.pdbx_description
1 polymer ?
#
loop_
_entity_poly.entity_id
_entity_poly.type
_entity_poly.pdbx_seq_one_letter_code
_entity_poly.pdbx_strand_id
1 'polypeptide(L)'
;MNYSFTIEYRKKDSFGEADGLSRLPVSSDELFDQNFDAKEFENELMINQLINEAQNELPITAKDIEQCTREDPIIQEVRHYLLTGWLARCPKKELQPYFQKRIEMQVM
;
A
#
# COMPACT_ATOMS: atom_id res chain seq x y z
N MET A 1 -6.64 -26.84 0.17
CA MET A 1 -7.20 -26.21 -1.04
C MET A 1 -6.58 -26.90 -2.24
N ASN A 2 -7.26 -27.87 -2.83
CA ASN A 2 -6.79 -28.55 -4.04
C ASN A 2 -7.46 -27.88 -5.23
N TYR A 3 -6.74 -27.01 -5.90
CA TYR A 3 -7.18 -26.53 -7.20
C TYR A 3 -6.86 -27.59 -8.26
N SER A 4 -7.85 -27.93 -9.07
CA SER A 4 -7.70 -28.83 -10.22
C SER A 4 -7.68 -27.98 -11.48
N PHE A 5 -6.63 -28.08 -12.28
CA PHE A 5 -6.49 -27.34 -13.53
C PHE A 5 -6.24 -28.32 -14.67
N THR A 6 -6.87 -28.06 -15.81
CA THR A 6 -6.54 -28.73 -17.08
C THR A 6 -5.65 -27.79 -17.88
N ILE A 7 -4.44 -28.23 -18.21
CA ILE A 7 -3.50 -27.44 -19.01
C ILE A 7 -3.69 -27.82 -20.48
N GLU A 8 -4.06 -26.83 -21.29
CA GLU A 8 -4.18 -26.98 -22.73
C GLU A 8 -3.12 -26.15 -23.45
N TYR A 9 -2.46 -26.76 -24.44
CA TYR A 9 -1.55 -26.03 -25.32
C TYR A 9 -2.34 -25.32 -26.42
N ARG A 10 -2.13 -24.00 -26.56
CA ARG A 10 -2.57 -23.23 -27.73
C ARG A 10 -1.36 -22.75 -28.53
N LYS A 11 -1.49 -22.73 -29.85
CA LYS A 11 -0.43 -22.28 -30.77
C LYS A 11 -0.40 -20.75 -30.81
N LYS A 12 0.79 -20.13 -30.93
CA LYS A 12 0.93 -18.66 -30.95
C LYS A 12 -0.01 -17.99 -31.97
N ASP A 13 -0.12 -18.59 -33.16
CA ASP A 13 -0.96 -18.08 -34.25
C ASP A 13 -2.46 -18.08 -33.93
N SER A 14 -2.93 -18.81 -32.91
CA SER A 14 -4.34 -18.88 -32.53
C SER A 14 -4.76 -17.84 -31.48
N PHE A 15 -3.82 -17.12 -30.86
CA PHE A 15 -4.14 -16.17 -29.78
C PHE A 15 -3.33 -14.86 -29.81
N GLY A 16 -2.43 -14.67 -30.79
CA GLY A 16 -1.66 -13.44 -30.93
C GLY A 16 -0.49 -13.35 -29.94
N GLU A 17 -0.23 -12.16 -29.41
CA GLU A 17 0.84 -11.94 -28.44
C GLU A 17 0.41 -12.36 -27.03
N ALA A 18 1.16 -13.26 -26.40
CA ALA A 18 0.87 -13.81 -25.08
C ALA A 18 0.74 -12.73 -23.98
N ASP A 19 1.46 -11.62 -24.14
CA ASP A 19 1.40 -10.46 -23.25
C ASP A 19 0.00 -9.79 -23.26
N GLY A 20 -0.71 -9.90 -24.39
CA GLY A 20 -2.10 -9.44 -24.50
C GLY A 20 -3.07 -10.25 -23.63
N LEU A 21 -2.81 -11.54 -23.40
CA LEU A 21 -3.72 -12.38 -22.61
C LEU A 21 -3.68 -12.10 -21.10
N SER A 22 -2.58 -11.56 -20.58
CA SER A 22 -2.47 -11.17 -19.16
C SER A 22 -2.78 -9.71 -18.91
N ARG A 23 -2.71 -8.86 -19.95
CA ARG A 23 -2.78 -7.39 -19.80
C ARG A 23 -3.94 -6.72 -20.50
N LEU A 24 -4.58 -7.35 -21.49
CA LEU A 24 -5.75 -6.76 -22.13
C LEU A 24 -6.96 -6.97 -21.24
N PRO A 25 -7.63 -5.90 -20.77
CA PRO A 25 -8.91 -6.03 -20.09
C PRO A 25 -9.88 -6.70 -21.07
N VAL A 26 -10.37 -7.89 -20.71
CA VAL A 26 -11.30 -8.62 -21.56
C VAL A 26 -12.66 -7.94 -21.42
N SER A 27 -13.17 -7.37 -22.51
CA SER A 27 -14.49 -6.72 -22.53
C SER A 27 -15.60 -7.76 -22.63
N SER A 28 -15.84 -8.53 -21.58
CA SER A 28 -16.98 -9.45 -21.54
C SER A 28 -17.60 -9.51 -20.15
N ASP A 29 -18.93 -9.35 -20.11
CA ASP A 29 -19.78 -9.56 -18.94
C ASP A 29 -19.64 -10.99 -18.35
N GLU A 30 -18.98 -11.92 -19.05
CA GLU A 30 -18.66 -13.28 -18.56
C GLU A 30 -17.49 -13.33 -17.57
N LEU A 31 -16.61 -12.32 -17.54
CA LEU A 31 -15.44 -12.27 -16.64
C LEU A 31 -15.59 -11.27 -15.50
N PHE A 32 -16.48 -10.29 -15.68
CA PHE A 32 -16.84 -9.28 -14.68
C PHE A 32 -18.29 -9.54 -14.26
N ASP A 33 -18.47 -10.33 -13.22
CA ASP A 33 -19.79 -10.53 -12.63
C ASP A 33 -20.15 -9.26 -11.85
N GLN A 34 -20.97 -8.40 -12.47
CA GLN A 34 -21.42 -7.14 -11.88
C GLN A 34 -22.07 -7.34 -10.51
N ASN A 35 -22.69 -8.50 -10.24
CA ASN A 35 -23.25 -8.80 -8.92
C ASN A 35 -22.16 -9.16 -7.91
N PHE A 36 -21.12 -9.88 -8.34
CA PHE A 36 -19.95 -10.16 -7.52
C PHE A 36 -19.19 -8.86 -7.20
N ASP A 37 -18.93 -8.02 -8.21
CA ASP A 37 -18.24 -6.74 -8.05
C ASP A 37 -19.03 -5.78 -7.16
N ALA A 38 -20.35 -5.68 -7.34
CA ALA A 38 -21.21 -4.86 -6.48
C ALA A 38 -21.21 -5.36 -5.04
N LYS A 39 -21.27 -6.68 -4.83
CA LYS A 39 -21.22 -7.29 -3.51
C LYS A 39 -19.86 -7.12 -2.84
N GLU A 40 -18.76 -7.25 -3.58
CA GLU A 40 -17.41 -7.04 -3.06
C GLU A 40 -17.19 -5.57 -2.68
N PHE A 41 -17.67 -4.64 -3.50
CA PHE A 41 -17.69 -3.22 -3.18
C PHE A 41 -18.53 -2.91 -1.92
N GLU A 42 -19.72 -3.50 -1.79
CA GLU A 42 -20.55 -3.36 -0.58
C GLU A 42 -19.85 -3.90 0.67
N ASN A 43 -19.18 -5.05 0.56
CA ASN A 43 -18.41 -5.64 1.66
C ASN A 43 -17.24 -4.74 2.05
N GLU A 44 -16.50 -4.22 1.08
CA GLU A 44 -15.38 -3.30 1.33
C GLU A 44 -15.88 -2.01 2.00
N LEU A 45 -17.01 -1.46 1.54
CA LEU A 45 -17.64 -0.30 2.14
C LEU A 45 -18.04 -0.58 3.61
N MET A 46 -18.65 -1.73 3.88
CA MET A 46 -19.02 -2.14 5.25
C MET A 46 -17.78 -2.28 6.15
N ILE A 47 -16.71 -2.90 5.65
CA ILE A 47 -15.45 -3.04 6.38
C ILE A 47 -14.85 -1.67 6.68
N ASN A 48 -14.82 -0.77 5.70
CA ASN A 48 -14.31 0.58 5.87
C ASN A 48 -15.14 1.38 6.88
N GLN A 49 -16.47 1.23 6.87
CA GLN A 49 -17.35 1.84 7.87
C GLN A 49 -17.04 1.32 9.27
N LEU A 50 -16.93 0.00 9.44
CA LEU A 50 -16.59 -0.61 10.74
C LEU A 50 -15.22 -0.15 11.25
N ILE A 51 -14.21 -0.06 10.37
CA ILE A 51 -12.88 0.46 10.72
C ILE A 51 -12.98 1.92 11.17
N ASN A 52 -13.72 2.76 10.46
CA ASN A 52 -13.90 4.17 10.82
C ASN A 52 -14.63 4.34 12.16
N GLU A 53 -15.65 3.52 12.43
CA GLU A 53 -16.34 3.51 13.71
C GLU A 53 -15.40 3.08 14.84
N ALA A 54 -14.67 1.98 14.66
CA ALA A 54 -13.70 1.47 15.62
C ALA A 54 -12.57 2.48 15.89
N GLN A 55 -12.13 3.24 14.89
CA GLN A 55 -11.11 4.29 15.05
C GLN A 55 -11.54 5.39 16.03
N ASN A 56 -12.84 5.69 16.14
CA ASN A 56 -13.34 6.69 17.07
C ASN A 56 -13.32 6.21 18.53
N GLU A 57 -13.22 4.90 18.76
CA GLU A 57 -13.14 4.29 20.09
C GLU A 57 -11.70 4.04 20.55
N LEU A 58 -10.71 4.23 19.67
CA LEU A 58 -9.31 4.04 20.02
C LEU A 58 -8.86 5.09 21.05
N PRO A 59 -8.10 4.69 22.08
CA PRO A 59 -7.62 5.62 23.12
C PRO A 59 -6.58 6.62 22.58
N ILE A 60 -6.06 6.40 21.38
CA ILE A 60 -5.12 7.26 20.68
C ILE A 60 -5.60 7.35 19.23
N THR A 61 -5.86 8.56 18.76
CA THR A 61 -6.31 8.82 17.39
C THR A 61 -5.13 9.17 16.48
N ALA A 62 -5.34 9.11 15.17
CA ALA A 62 -4.35 9.56 14.19
C ALA A 62 -3.97 11.04 14.39
N LYS A 63 -4.91 11.89 14.84
CA LYS A 63 -4.65 13.30 15.15
C LYS A 63 -3.74 13.46 16.37
N ASP A 64 -3.92 12.63 17.39
CA ASP A 64 -3.04 12.64 18.57
C ASP A 64 -1.61 12.23 18.18
N ILE A 65 -1.48 11.17 17.37
CA ILE A 65 -0.18 10.74 16.84
C ILE A 65 0.45 11.85 15.99
N GLU A 66 -0.34 12.48 15.11
CA GLU A 66 0.13 13.60 14.28
C GLU A 66 0.66 14.74 15.14
N GLN A 67 -0.09 15.14 16.18
CA GLN A 67 0.33 16.21 17.09
C GLN A 67 1.60 15.84 17.85
N CYS A 68 1.64 14.66 18.48
CA CYS A 68 2.81 14.19 19.22
C CYS A 68 4.04 14.08 18.32
N THR A 69 3.88 13.56 17.09
CA THR A 69 4.97 13.45 16.12
C THR A 69 5.44 14.82 15.63
N ARG A 70 4.51 15.78 15.49
CA ARG A 70 4.82 17.16 15.11
C ARG A 70 5.59 17.88 16.21
N GLU A 71 5.31 17.61 17.48
CA GLU A 71 5.95 18.23 18.64
C GLU A 71 7.26 17.52 19.06
N ASP A 72 7.45 16.26 18.66
CA ASP A 72 8.65 15.49 18.98
C ASP A 72 9.91 16.11 18.33
N PRO A 73 10.91 16.53 19.14
CA PRO A 73 12.10 17.22 18.64
C PRO A 73 13.00 16.32 17.78
N ILE A 74 13.04 15.02 18.04
CA ILE A 74 13.83 14.05 17.26
C ILE A 74 13.18 13.90 15.89
N ILE A 75 11.86 13.68 15.84
CA ILE A 75 11.17 13.51 14.55
C ILE A 75 11.18 14.79 13.72
N GLN A 76 11.06 15.97 14.33
CA GLN A 76 11.26 17.24 13.62
C GLN A 76 12.64 17.33 12.96
N GLU A 77 13.69 16.92 13.67
CA GLU A 77 15.06 16.95 13.16
C GLU A 77 15.28 15.90 12.06
N VAL A 78 14.72 14.69 12.21
CA VAL A 78 14.70 13.67 11.15
C VAL A 78 13.99 14.20 9.91
N ARG A 79 12.80 14.80 10.05
CA ARG A 79 12.05 15.39 8.93
C ARG A 79 12.84 16.50 8.23
N HIS A 80 13.55 17.33 8.98
CA HIS A 80 14.44 18.33 8.41
C HIS A 80 15.49 17.66 7.51
N TYR A 81 16.23 16.67 8.01
CA TYR A 81 17.27 15.97 7.23
C TYR A 81 16.73 15.14 6.06
N LEU A 82 15.48 14.65 6.13
CA LEU A 82 14.84 14.01 4.97
C LEU A 82 14.60 15.00 3.83
N LEU A 83 14.26 16.25 4.15
CA LEU A 83 13.98 17.30 3.16
C LEU A 83 15.24 18.01 2.66
N THR A 84 16.22 18.25 3.53
CA THR A 84 17.44 19.01 3.20
C THR A 84 18.65 18.12 2.90
N GLY A 85 18.53 16.82 3.15
CA GLY A 85 19.60 15.84 3.05
C GLY A 85 20.29 15.60 4.39
N TRP A 86 20.75 14.37 4.57
CA TRP A 86 21.50 13.96 5.75
C TRP A 86 22.95 14.43 5.67
N LEU A 87 23.54 14.74 6.84
CA LEU A 87 24.97 15.01 6.96
C LEU A 87 25.80 13.75 6.63
N ALA A 88 27.08 13.94 6.34
CA ALA A 88 28.00 12.82 6.07
C ALA A 88 28.18 11.86 7.26
N ARG A 89 27.93 12.34 8.48
CA ARG A 89 28.02 11.56 9.72
C ARG A 89 26.81 11.88 10.61
N CYS A 90 26.33 10.90 11.36
CA CYS A 90 25.22 11.08 12.29
C CYS A 90 25.61 12.05 13.40
N PRO A 91 24.89 13.18 13.59
CA PRO A 91 25.29 14.20 14.55
C PRO A 91 24.96 13.83 16.01
N LYS A 92 23.95 12.97 16.23
CA LYS A 92 23.45 12.60 17.56
C LYS A 92 23.17 11.11 17.69
N LYS A 93 23.23 10.58 18.91
CA LYS A 93 22.93 9.17 19.18
C LYS A 93 21.44 8.87 19.01
N GLU A 94 20.54 9.78 19.38
CA GLU A 94 19.10 9.56 19.21
C GLU A 94 18.69 9.45 17.74
N LEU A 95 19.44 10.10 16.85
CA LEU A 95 19.21 10.06 15.39
C LEU A 95 19.81 8.82 14.73
N GLN A 96 20.62 8.04 15.45
CA GLN A 96 21.35 6.91 14.88
C GLN A 96 20.44 5.86 14.19
N PRO A 97 19.29 5.46 14.76
CA PRO A 97 18.39 4.51 14.10
C PRO A 97 17.87 5.05 12.76
N TYR A 98 17.53 6.34 12.72
CA TYR A 98 17.03 7.00 11.52
C TYR A 98 18.13 7.20 10.48
N PHE A 99 19.33 7.61 10.91
CA PHE A 99 20.48 7.80 10.04
C PHE A 99 20.90 6.49 9.35
N GLN A 100 20.84 5.35 10.06
CA GLN A 100 21.14 4.03 9.50
C GLN A 100 20.14 3.65 8.41
N LYS A 101 18.87 3.99 8.59
CA LYS A 101 17.77 3.71 7.67
C LYS A 101 17.47 4.85 6.68
N ARG A 102 18.35 5.86 6.58
CA ARG A 102 18.07 7.08 5.80
C ARG A 102 17.73 6.83 4.33
N ILE A 103 18.30 5.79 3.73
CA ILE A 103 18.03 5.41 2.33
C ILE A 103 16.61 4.84 2.19
N GLU A 104 16.12 4.10 3.18
CA GLU A 104 14.76 3.55 3.20
C GLU A 104 13.69 4.63 3.38
N MET A 105 14.05 5.74 4.04
CA MET A 105 13.14 6.87 4.31
C MET A 105 13.18 7.97 3.23
N GLN A 106 14.06 7.84 2.24
CA GLN A 106 14.05 8.73 1.07
C GLN A 106 12.88 8.34 0.16
N VAL A 107 11.91 9.24 0.02
CA VAL A 107 10.89 9.12 -1.02
C VAL A 107 11.51 9.69 -2.31
N MET A 108 11.72 8.83 -3.31
CA MET A 108 12.10 9.24 -4.67
C MET A 108 10.95 9.94 -5.39
#